data_AF-A0A8T3R4B8-F1
#
_entry.id   AF-A0A8T3R4B8-F1
#
_cell.length_a   1.000
_cell.length_b   1.000
_cell.length_c   1.000
_cell.angle_alpha   90.00
_cell.angle_beta   90.00
_cell.angle_gamma   90.00
#
_symmetry.space_group_name_H-M   'P 1'
#
loop_
_entity.id
_entity.type
_entity.pdbx_description
1 polymer ?
#
loop_
_entity_poly.entity_id
_entity_poly.type
_entity_poly.pdbx_seq_one_letter_code
_entity_poly.pdbx_strand_id
1 'polypeptide(L)' 'MRNRWVIAVLLIAVGLVWIGQGLGYLRGSSFMVDDIRWALVGLALAVVGLMVGATALSARSRS' A
#
# COMPACT_ATOMS: atom_id res chain seq x y z
N MET A 1 13.32 14.34 3.70
CA MET A 1 13.45 13.12 2.86
C MET A 1 13.03 11.83 3.58
N ARG A 2 13.42 11.59 4.84
CA ARG A 2 13.12 10.34 5.57
C ARG A 2 11.61 10.05 5.77
N ASN A 3 10.81 11.04 6.12
CA ASN A 3 9.36 10.83 6.39
C ASN A 3 8.59 10.34 5.15
N ARG A 4 8.98 10.75 3.93
CA ARG A 4 8.30 10.31 2.70
C ARG A 4 8.47 8.81 2.45
N TRP A 5 9.64 8.27 2.76
CA TRP A 5 9.91 6.84 2.67
C TRP A 5 9.12 6.03 3.68
N VAL A 6 9.02 6.52 4.92
CA VAL A 6 8.17 5.88 5.94
C VAL A 6 6.72 5.85 5.49
N ILE A 7 6.18 6.97 5.00
CA ILE A 7 4.81 7.04 4.49
C ILE A 7 4.60 6.09 3.31
N ALA A 8 5.53 6.09 2.33
CA ALA A 8 5.44 5.20 1.17
C ALA A 8 5.41 3.71 1.57
N VAL A 9 6.32 3.29 2.46
CA VAL A 9 6.39 1.91 2.94
C VAL A 9 5.12 1.52 3.68
N LEU A 10 4.59 2.38 4.55
CA LEU A 10 3.35 2.11 5.28
C LEU A 10 2.16 1.97 4.33
N LEU A 11 2.01 2.86 3.36
CA LEU A 11 0.93 2.80 2.37
C LEU A 11 0.98 1.50 1.55
N ILE A 12 2.18 1.10 1.11
CA ILE A 12 2.37 -0.15 0.36
C ILE A 12 2.06 -1.35 1.25
N ALA A 13 2.60 -1.40 2.46
CA ALA A 13 2.41 -2.53 3.38
C ALA A 13 0.94 -2.72 3.73
N VAL A 14 0.22 -1.65 4.10
CA VAL A 14 -1.21 -1.70 4.40
C VAL A 14 -2.00 -2.10 3.15
N GLY A 15 -1.67 -1.55 1.99
CA GLY A 15 -2.31 -1.91 0.73
C GLY A 15 -2.19 -3.40 0.40
N LEU A 16 -0.99 -3.96 0.57
CA LEU A 16 -0.73 -5.39 0.37
C LEU A 16 -1.51 -6.29 1.35
N VAL A 17 -1.65 -5.88 2.61
CA VAL A 17 -2.47 -6.61 3.60
C VAL A 17 -3.93 -6.63 3.16
N TRP A 18 -4.49 -5.50 2.73
CA TRP A 18 -5.87 -5.45 2.27
C TRP A 18 -6.10 -6.22 0.97
N ILE A 19 -5.12 -6.26 0.06
CA ILE A 19 -5.14 -7.17 -1.10
C ILE A 19 -5.18 -8.62 -0.65
N GLY A 20 -4.29 -9.01 0.27
CA GLY A 20 -4.25 -10.37 0.79
C GLY A 20 -5.56 -10.77 1.48
N GLN A 21 -6.17 -9.87 2.24
CA GLN A 21 -7.46 -10.11 2.90
C GLN A 21 -8.60 -10.22 1.87
N GLY A 22 -8.74 -9.24 0.97
CA GLY A 22 -9.82 -9.22 -0.02
C GLY A 22 -9.77 -10.36 -1.04
N LEU A 23 -8.59 -10.91 -1.31
CA LEU A 23 -8.41 -12.11 -2.15
C LEU A 23 -8.53 -13.43 -1.38
N GLY A 24 -8.69 -13.40 -0.05
CA GLY A 24 -8.81 -14.62 0.77
C GLY A 24 -7.49 -15.31 1.10
N TYR A 25 -6.35 -14.73 0.73
CA TYR A 25 -5.02 -15.26 1.07
C TYR A 25 -4.68 -15.07 2.55
N LEU A 26 -5.10 -13.94 3.12
CA LEU A 26 -4.96 -13.64 4.55
C LEU A 26 -6.27 -13.90 5.25
N ARG A 27 -6.32 -14.98 6.03
CA ARG A 27 -7.51 -15.38 6.78
C ARG A 27 -7.55 -14.73 8.16
N GLY A 28 -8.76 -14.40 8.62
CA GLY A 28 -9.03 -13.83 9.93
C GLY A 28 -10.52 -13.52 10.08
N SER A 29 -10.95 -13.16 11.29
CA SER A 29 -12.34 -12.77 11.59
C SER A 29 -12.69 -11.33 11.16
N SER A 30 -11.88 -10.72 10.29
CA SER A 30 -12.13 -9.36 9.80
C SER A 30 -13.19 -9.37 8.70
N PHE A 31 -14.03 -8.34 8.67
CA PHE A 31 -15.02 -8.09 7.60
C PHE A 31 -14.39 -7.84 6.23
N MET A 32 -13.06 -7.71 6.16
CA MET A 32 -12.31 -7.46 4.93
C MET A 32 -11.95 -8.74 4.15
N VAL A 33 -12.05 -9.90 4.80
CA VAL A 33 -11.63 -11.18 4.21
C VAL A 33 -12.66 -11.65 3.19
N ASP A 34 -12.19 -12.15 2.05
CA ASP A 34 -13.02 -12.65 0.94
C ASP A 34 -13.95 -11.59 0.32
N ASP A 35 -13.65 -10.29 0.49
CA ASP A 35 -14.36 -9.20 -0.18
C ASP A 35 -13.41 -8.41 -1.11
N ILE A 36 -13.65 -8.57 -2.42
CA ILE A 36 -12.85 -7.97 -3.51
C ILE A 36 -12.75 -6.44 -3.41
N ARG A 37 -13.69 -5.76 -2.75
CA ARG A 37 -13.64 -4.30 -2.54
C ARG A 37 -12.38 -3.92 -1.76
N TRP A 38 -12.00 -4.72 -0.76
CA TRP A 38 -10.78 -4.49 0.02
C TRP A 38 -9.52 -4.73 -0.80
N ALA A 39 -9.55 -5.67 -1.74
CA ALA A 39 -8.43 -5.86 -2.66
C ALA A 39 -8.26 -4.66 -3.60
N LEU A 40 -9.35 -4.08 -4.11
CA LEU A 40 -9.30 -2.89 -4.95
C LEU A 40 -8.82 -1.65 -4.17
N VAL A 41 -9.31 -1.46 -2.94
CA VAL A 41 -8.85 -0.36 -2.07
C VAL A 41 -7.37 -0.55 -1.73
N GLY A 42 -6.94 -1.78 -1.41
CA GLY A 42 -5.55 -2.09 -1.14
C GLY A 42 -4.63 -1.83 -2.34
N LEU A 43 -5.08 -2.18 -3.55
CA LEU A 43 -4.38 -1.88 -4.80
C LEU A 43 -4.21 -0.37 -5.01
N ALA A 44 -5.29 0.40 -4.85
CA ALA A 44 -5.22 1.86 -4.96
C ALA A 44 -4.23 2.44 -3.94
N LEU A 45 -4.25 1.96 -2.71
CA LEU A 45 -3.35 2.42 -1.65
C LEU A 45 -1.88 2.10 -1.95
N ALA A 46 -1.60 0.89 -2.46
CA ALA A 46 -0.25 0.49 -2.88
C ALA A 46 0.27 1.37 -4.03
N VAL A 47 -0.58 1.68 -5.02
CA VAL A 47 -0.24 2.61 -6.12
C VAL A 47 0.11 3.99 -5.59
N VAL A 48 -0.68 4.54 -4.65
CA VAL A 48 -0.37 5.83 -4.01
C VAL A 48 0.96 5.78 -3.27
N GLY A 49 1.24 4.72 -2.52
CA GLY A 49 2.51 4.53 -1.83
C GLY A 49 3.71 4.51 -2.80
N LEU A 50 3.58 3.83 -3.94
CA LEU A 50 4.60 3.82 -5.00
C LEU A 50 4.83 5.22 -5.58
N MET A 51 3.77 5.98 -5.85
CA MET A 51 3.89 7.37 -6.32
C MET A 51 4.62 8.25 -5.29
N VAL A 52 4.28 8.13 -4.00
CA VAL A 52 4.96 8.87 -2.93
C VAL A 52 6.44 8.50 -2.87
N GLY A 53 6.78 7.21 -2.95
CA GLY A 53 8.17 6.73 -3.01
C GLY A 53 8.93 7.27 -4.22
N ALA A 54 8.28 7.29 -5.40
CA ALA A 54 8.87 7.86 -6.61
C ALA A 54 9.22 9.35 -6.44
N THR A 55 8.34 10.16 -5.82
CA THR A 55 8.68 11.57 -5.54
C THR A 55 9.87 11.73 -4.60
N ALA A 56 10.09 10.77 -3.69
CA ALA A 56 11.24 10.79 -2.79
C ALA A 56 12.55 10.41 -3.51
N LEU A 57 12.47 9.52 -4.51
CA LEU A 57 13.60 9.18 -5.40
C LEU A 57 13.98 10.36 -6.30
N SER A 58 13.00 10.98 -6.95
CA SER A 58 13.24 12.12 -7.85
C SER A 58 13.85 13.32 -7.12
N ALA A 59 13.54 13.51 -5.83
CA ALA A 59 14.14 14.56 -5.01
C ALA A 59 15.62 14.30 -4.68
N ARG A 60 16.06 13.04 -4.68
CA ARG A 60 17.45 12.66 -4.41
C ARG A 60 18.33 12.77 -5.65
N SER A 61 17.77 12.57 -6.84
CA SER A 61 18.49 12.65 -8.13
C SER A 61 18.77 14.10 -8.58
N ARG A 62 18.15 15.10 -7.96
CA ARG A 62 18.29 16.53 -8.29
C ARG A 62 19.23 17.29 -7.34
N SER A 63 19.88 16.60 -6.41
CA SER A 63 20.86 17.14 -5.46
C SER A 63 22.23 16.58 -5.75
#